data_AF-A0A1A8CE51-F1
#
_entry.id   AF-A0A1A8CE51-F1
#
_cell.length_a   1.000
_cell.length_b   1.000
_cell.length_c   1.000
_cell.angle_alpha   90.00
_cell.angle_beta   90.00
_cell.angle_gamma   90.00
#
_symmetry.space_group_name_H-M   'P 1'
#
loop_
_entity.id
_entity.type
_entity.pdbx_description
1 polymer ?
#
loop_
_entity_poly.entity_id
_entity_poly.type
_entity_poly.pdbx_seq_one_letter_code
_entity_poly.pdbx_strand_id
1 'polypeptide(L)'
;MLFPGKTELLYHLLCRCVLPKETGGLEVDVVFVDTDYSLDMSRLVSILDSKLSSGLSTCSTSAGSDEAVLRSCLSRLLVVHCSSSSQLLLTLHFLETTLSSRPSVALLLIDSISAFYWSDSSEGGASLSKREEKLSKCSELLGRLLRDYRITIFASCRTIRRSSSGSSSCVEMDRPYLCRPWQCLVTHRLLCSKREADTEQMRHPVFSIHTSSSSWTGTRGSRTSFFKVTDGGVEFL
;
A
#
# COMPACT_ATOMS: atom_id res chain seq x y z
N MET A 1 12.92 10.12 4.12
CA MET A 1 13.14 9.23 2.96
C MET A 1 12.04 8.20 2.91
N LEU A 2 11.31 8.14 1.79
CA LEU A 2 10.36 7.08 1.50
C LEU A 2 11.13 5.75 1.46
N PHE A 3 10.56 4.68 2.00
CA PHE A 3 11.19 3.35 1.93
C PHE A 3 10.76 2.71 0.60
N PRO A 4 11.64 2.60 -0.42
CA PRO A 4 11.25 2.16 -1.76
C PRO A 4 10.62 0.75 -1.78
N GLY A 5 10.99 -0.10 -0.81
CA GLY A 5 10.41 -1.44 -0.69
C GLY A 5 8.91 -1.47 -0.34
N LYS A 6 8.31 -0.38 0.17
CA LYS A 6 6.87 -0.32 0.47
C LYS A 6 6.06 -0.17 -0.81
N THR A 7 6.46 0.76 -1.67
CA THR A 7 5.80 0.99 -2.97
C THR A 7 5.97 -0.24 -3.87
N GLU A 8 7.16 -0.86 -3.89
CA GLU A 8 7.37 -2.13 -4.62
C GLU A 8 6.48 -3.28 -4.11
N LEU A 9 6.22 -3.35 -2.81
CA LEU A 9 5.27 -4.32 -2.26
C LEU A 9 3.84 -4.03 -2.70
N LEU A 10 3.44 -2.75 -2.78
CA LEU A 10 2.14 -2.36 -3.34
C LEU A 10 2.04 -2.71 -4.82
N TYR A 11 3.10 -2.53 -5.62
CA TYR A 11 3.14 -2.99 -7.01
C TYR A 11 2.97 -4.49 -7.12
N HIS A 12 3.64 -5.27 -6.25
CA HIS A 12 3.49 -6.72 -6.23
C HIS A 12 2.03 -7.13 -5.97
N LEU A 13 1.37 -6.51 -4.98
CA LEU A 13 -0.04 -6.75 -4.67
C LEU A 13 -0.95 -6.34 -5.84
N LEU A 14 -0.74 -5.16 -6.40
CA LEU A 14 -1.48 -4.64 -7.56
C LEU A 14 -1.38 -5.61 -8.73
N CYS A 15 -0.17 -5.99 -9.12
CA CYS A 15 0.08 -6.91 -10.23
C CYS A 15 -0.68 -8.23 -10.02
N ARG A 16 -0.58 -8.82 -8.83
CA ARG A 16 -1.28 -10.08 -8.53
C ARG A 16 -2.81 -9.94 -8.59
N CYS A 17 -3.34 -8.76 -8.36
CA CYS A 17 -4.78 -8.51 -8.44
C CYS A 17 -5.28 -8.31 -9.88
N VAL A 18 -4.54 -7.55 -10.69
CA VAL A 18 -4.98 -7.23 -12.07
C VAL A 18 -4.68 -8.35 -13.07
N LEU A 19 -3.70 -9.22 -12.78
CA LEU A 19 -3.28 -10.29 -13.66
C LEU A 19 -4.38 -11.36 -13.88
N PRO A 20 -4.38 -12.04 -15.05
CA PRO A 20 -5.28 -13.14 -15.36
C PRO A 20 -5.13 -14.32 -14.39
N LYS A 21 -6.23 -15.03 -14.11
CA LYS A 21 -6.24 -16.19 -13.19
C LYS A 21 -5.35 -17.34 -13.69
N GLU A 22 -5.22 -17.45 -15.01
CA GLU A 22 -4.38 -18.42 -15.71
C GLU A 22 -2.89 -18.24 -15.36
N THR A 23 -2.49 -17.00 -15.06
CA THR A 23 -1.13 -16.65 -14.61
C THR A 23 -1.00 -16.58 -13.08
N GLY A 24 -2.04 -17.03 -12.35
CA GLY A 24 -2.09 -17.00 -10.89
C GLY A 24 -2.45 -15.64 -10.30
N GLY A 25 -3.07 -14.76 -11.10
CA GLY A 25 -3.66 -13.50 -10.65
C GLY A 25 -5.12 -13.65 -10.17
N LEU A 26 -5.78 -12.54 -9.87
CA LEU A 26 -7.16 -12.53 -9.34
C LEU A 26 -8.20 -11.95 -10.31
N GLU A 27 -7.76 -11.22 -11.34
CA GLU A 27 -8.65 -10.49 -12.28
C GLU A 27 -9.66 -9.57 -11.60
N VAL A 28 -9.21 -8.77 -10.63
CA VAL A 28 -10.06 -7.81 -9.92
C VAL A 28 -9.66 -6.37 -10.24
N ASP A 29 -10.61 -5.45 -10.12
CA ASP A 29 -10.31 -4.04 -10.31
C ASP A 29 -9.64 -3.48 -9.05
N VAL A 30 -8.63 -2.64 -9.28
CA VAL A 30 -7.79 -2.05 -8.25
C VAL A 30 -7.83 -0.54 -8.37
N VAL A 31 -8.06 0.13 -7.25
CA VAL A 31 -7.89 1.59 -7.15
C VAL A 31 -6.57 1.87 -6.46
N PHE A 32 -5.69 2.65 -7.08
CA PHE A 32 -4.44 3.12 -6.51
C PHE A 32 -4.52 4.63 -6.26
N VAL A 33 -4.47 5.03 -4.99
CA VAL A 33 -4.40 6.43 -4.58
C VAL A 33 -2.96 6.77 -4.26
N ASP A 34 -2.34 7.51 -5.17
CA ASP A 34 -1.01 8.06 -4.99
C ASP A 34 -1.11 9.44 -4.33
N THR A 35 -0.44 9.62 -3.21
CA THR A 35 -0.38 10.89 -2.48
C THR A 35 1.02 11.52 -2.50
N ASP A 36 2.02 10.75 -2.93
CA ASP A 36 3.42 11.11 -2.88
C ASP A 36 4.06 11.18 -4.28
N TYR A 37 3.26 10.98 -5.33
CA TYR A 37 3.70 10.90 -6.72
C TYR A 37 4.85 9.88 -6.89
N SER A 38 4.80 8.81 -6.10
CA SER A 38 5.78 7.71 -6.10
C SER A 38 5.46 6.66 -7.17
N LEU A 39 4.27 6.71 -7.76
CA LEU A 39 3.86 5.77 -8.79
C LEU A 39 4.66 5.99 -10.08
N ASP A 40 5.38 4.96 -10.49
CA ASP A 40 6.06 4.88 -11.77
C ASP A 40 5.34 3.86 -12.65
N MET A 41 4.59 4.35 -13.63
CA MET A 41 3.85 3.51 -14.57
C MET A 41 4.79 2.67 -15.45
N SER A 42 5.99 3.17 -15.78
CA SER A 42 6.95 2.41 -16.58
C SER A 42 7.48 1.21 -15.81
N ARG A 43 7.78 1.41 -14.52
CA ARG A 43 8.14 0.34 -13.58
C ARG A 43 7.01 -0.68 -13.43
N LEU A 44 5.77 -0.22 -13.26
CA LEU A 44 4.62 -1.11 -13.14
C LEU A 44 4.41 -1.97 -14.39
N VAL A 45 4.48 -1.36 -15.58
CA VAL A 45 4.34 -2.07 -16.86
C VAL A 45 5.45 -3.10 -17.03
N SER A 46 6.70 -2.76 -16.70
CA SER A 46 7.83 -3.70 -16.74
C SER A 46 7.62 -4.91 -15.82
N ILE A 47 7.06 -4.70 -14.62
CA ILE A 47 6.76 -5.78 -13.67
C ILE A 47 5.64 -6.68 -14.21
N LEU A 48 4.57 -6.08 -14.77
CA LEU A 48 3.47 -6.83 -15.37
C LEU A 48 3.93 -7.67 -16.55
N ASP A 49 4.70 -7.09 -17.46
CA ASP A 49 5.22 -7.75 -18.66
C ASP A 49 6.15 -8.92 -18.30
N SER A 50 7.04 -8.73 -17.33
CA SER A 50 7.91 -9.79 -16.81
C SER A 50 7.10 -10.96 -16.21
N LYS A 51 6.00 -10.66 -15.49
CA LYS A 51 5.12 -11.68 -14.90
C LYS A 51 4.30 -12.43 -15.94
N LEU A 52 3.79 -11.74 -16.95
CA LEU A 52 3.07 -12.34 -18.07
C LEU A 52 3.99 -13.28 -18.86
N SER A 53 5.19 -12.80 -19.22
CA SER A 53 6.22 -13.59 -19.91
C SER A 53 6.63 -14.84 -19.13
N SER A 54 6.74 -14.74 -17.80
CA SER A 54 7.09 -15.87 -16.94
C SER A 54 5.95 -16.88 -16.82
N GLY A 55 4.70 -16.40 -16.69
CA GLY A 55 3.52 -17.25 -16.51
C GLY A 55 3.04 -17.95 -17.78
N LEU A 56 3.30 -17.38 -18.96
CA LEU A 56 2.82 -17.85 -20.27
C LEU A 56 3.82 -18.77 -21.01
N SER A 57 4.96 -19.07 -20.39
CA SER A 57 6.01 -19.95 -20.94
C SER A 57 5.57 -21.38 -21.29
N THR A 58 4.29 -21.74 -21.06
CA THR A 58 3.68 -23.01 -21.46
C THR A 58 2.82 -22.94 -22.74
N CYS A 59 2.58 -21.76 -23.33
CA CYS A 59 1.77 -21.63 -24.56
C CYS A 59 2.39 -20.60 -25.50
N SER A 60 3.01 -21.09 -26.57
CA SER A 60 3.54 -20.30 -27.68
C SER A 60 2.45 -19.43 -28.31
N THR A 61 2.30 -18.21 -27.82
CA THR A 61 1.36 -17.22 -28.35
C THR A 61 2.16 -16.07 -28.96
N SER A 62 1.66 -15.58 -30.09
CA SER A 62 2.25 -14.48 -30.85
C SER A 62 2.35 -13.20 -30.02
N ALA A 63 3.40 -12.40 -30.20
CA ALA A 63 3.65 -11.14 -29.48
C ALA A 63 2.45 -10.15 -29.44
N GLY A 64 1.50 -10.23 -30.38
CA GLY A 64 0.27 -9.43 -30.35
C GLY A 64 -0.76 -9.83 -29.28
N SER A 65 -0.68 -11.07 -28.75
CA SER A 65 -1.54 -11.57 -27.67
C SER A 65 -1.19 -10.93 -26.33
N ASP A 66 0.11 -10.78 -26.06
CA ASP A 66 0.60 -10.30 -24.77
C ASP A 66 0.26 -8.82 -24.53
N GLU A 67 0.34 -7.99 -25.57
CA GLU A 67 -0.09 -6.59 -25.47
C GLU A 67 -1.60 -6.44 -25.20
N ALA A 68 -2.42 -7.32 -25.76
CA ALA A 68 -3.87 -7.29 -25.52
C ALA A 68 -4.18 -7.68 -24.06
N VAL A 69 -3.48 -8.69 -23.53
CA VAL A 69 -3.58 -9.11 -22.13
C VAL A 69 -3.09 -8.01 -21.20
N LEU A 70 -1.94 -7.39 -21.48
CA LEU A 70 -1.40 -6.28 -20.70
C LEU A 70 -2.37 -5.10 -20.65
N ARG A 71 -2.93 -4.70 -21.80
CA ARG A 71 -3.94 -3.63 -21.89
C ARG A 71 -5.20 -3.98 -21.10
N SER A 72 -5.64 -5.25 -21.14
CA SER A 72 -6.75 -5.74 -20.30
C SER A 72 -6.43 -5.62 -18.81
N CYS A 73 -5.23 -6.01 -18.37
CA CYS A 73 -4.78 -5.86 -16.98
C CYS A 73 -4.78 -4.40 -16.53
N LEU A 74 -4.23 -3.50 -17.36
CA LEU A 74 -4.19 -2.07 -17.05
C LEU A 74 -5.58 -1.41 -17.06
N SER A 75 -6.54 -1.93 -17.83
CA SER A 75 -7.91 -1.41 -17.85
C SER A 75 -8.65 -1.60 -16.51
N ARG A 76 -8.18 -2.54 -15.68
CA ARG A 76 -8.69 -2.82 -14.32
C ARG A 76 -8.07 -1.92 -13.25
N LEU A 77 -7.07 -1.13 -13.61
CA LEU A 77 -6.39 -0.21 -12.69
C LEU A 77 -6.94 1.21 -12.83
N LEU A 78 -7.47 1.75 -11.74
CA LEU A 78 -7.80 3.17 -11.60
C LEU A 78 -6.74 3.85 -10.74
N VAL A 79 -5.99 4.78 -11.31
CA VAL A 79 -5.00 5.57 -10.57
C VAL A 79 -5.55 6.97 -10.28
N VAL A 80 -5.50 7.40 -9.03
CA VAL A 80 -5.88 8.75 -8.59
C VAL A 80 -4.73 9.39 -7.85
N HIS A 81 -4.38 10.61 -8.23
CA HIS A 81 -3.29 11.35 -7.58
C HIS A 81 -3.90 12.44 -6.69
N CYS A 82 -3.48 12.49 -5.44
CA CYS A 82 -3.88 13.48 -4.47
C CYS A 82 -2.67 14.33 -4.09
N SER A 83 -2.82 15.65 -4.15
CA SER A 83 -1.79 16.62 -3.73
C SER A 83 -2.05 17.23 -2.35
N SER A 84 -3.22 16.95 -1.76
CA SER A 84 -3.58 17.41 -0.41
C SER A 84 -4.53 16.45 0.31
N SER A 85 -4.60 16.58 1.63
CA SER A 85 -5.55 15.87 2.49
C SER A 85 -7.01 16.14 2.13
N SER A 86 -7.33 17.36 1.70
CA SER A 86 -8.66 17.72 1.20
C SER A 86 -9.00 16.99 -0.09
N GLN A 87 -8.06 16.90 -1.04
CA GLN A 87 -8.27 16.12 -2.28
C GLN A 87 -8.43 14.62 -1.98
N LEU A 88 -7.65 14.09 -1.04
CA LEU A 88 -7.80 12.70 -0.60
C LEU A 88 -9.19 12.46 -0.01
N LEU A 89 -9.67 13.34 0.88
CA LEU A 89 -11.00 13.23 1.47
C LEU A 89 -12.12 13.26 0.41
N LEU A 90 -12.03 14.19 -0.55
CA LEU A 90 -12.98 14.27 -1.67
C LEU A 90 -12.91 13.01 -2.55
N THR A 91 -11.71 12.49 -2.79
CA THR A 91 -11.51 11.26 -3.55
C THR A 91 -12.17 10.07 -2.86
N LEU A 92 -12.03 9.94 -1.53
CA LEU A 92 -12.70 8.88 -0.77
C LEU A 92 -14.22 8.98 -0.85
N HIS A 93 -14.78 10.19 -0.81
CA HIS A 93 -16.22 10.40 -1.03
C HIS A 93 -16.65 10.00 -2.45
N PHE A 94 -15.88 10.37 -3.47
CA PHE A 94 -16.17 9.97 -4.85
C PHE A 94 -16.04 8.44 -5.03
N LEU A 95 -15.08 7.81 -4.35
CA LEU A 95 -14.91 6.37 -4.39
C LEU A 95 -16.12 5.62 -3.83
N GLU A 96 -16.83 6.14 -2.83
CA GLU A 96 -18.09 5.56 -2.37
C GLU A 96 -19.09 5.35 -3.52
N THR A 97 -19.24 6.38 -4.37
CA THR A 97 -20.10 6.30 -5.56
C THR A 97 -19.55 5.36 -6.63
N THR A 98 -18.22 5.33 -6.80
CA THR A 98 -17.56 4.46 -7.77
C THR A 98 -17.73 2.99 -7.39
N LEU A 99 -17.49 2.64 -6.12
CA LEU A 99 -17.64 1.29 -5.58
C LEU A 99 -19.09 0.82 -5.65
N SER A 100 -20.06 1.71 -5.44
CA SER A 100 -21.48 1.40 -5.66
C SER A 100 -21.78 1.01 -7.10
N SER A 101 -21.15 1.69 -8.07
CA SER A 101 -21.38 1.45 -9.50
C SER A 101 -20.54 0.32 -10.09
N ARG A 102 -19.42 -0.04 -9.45
CA ARG A 102 -18.44 -1.01 -9.92
C ARG A 102 -18.13 -2.05 -8.84
N PRO A 103 -18.95 -3.11 -8.72
CA PRO A 103 -18.75 -4.15 -7.71
C PRO A 103 -17.51 -5.03 -7.97
N SER A 104 -16.85 -4.89 -9.12
CA SER A 104 -15.60 -5.58 -9.50
C SER A 104 -14.37 -5.04 -8.75
N VAL A 105 -14.46 -3.85 -8.16
CA VAL A 105 -13.37 -3.28 -7.36
C VAL A 105 -13.26 -4.02 -6.05
N ALA A 106 -12.15 -4.71 -5.85
CA ALA A 106 -11.90 -5.52 -4.64
C ALA A 106 -10.75 -4.97 -3.78
N LEU A 107 -9.90 -4.10 -4.34
CA LEU A 107 -8.70 -3.61 -3.68
C LEU A 107 -8.53 -2.10 -3.83
N LEU A 108 -8.31 -1.42 -2.70
CA LEU A 108 -7.89 -0.03 -2.63
C LEU A 108 -6.48 0.05 -2.03
N LEU A 109 -5.55 0.60 -2.80
CA LEU A 109 -4.16 0.84 -2.41
C LEU A 109 -3.98 2.34 -2.13
N ILE A 110 -3.33 2.70 -1.03
CA ILE A 110 -3.03 4.11 -0.68
C ILE A 110 -1.54 4.24 -0.37
N ASP A 111 -0.80 4.99 -1.18
CA ASP A 111 0.63 5.28 -0.96
C ASP A 111 0.85 6.79 -0.81
N SER A 112 1.08 7.36 0.37
CA SER A 112 0.89 6.84 1.73
C SER A 112 -0.25 7.58 2.44
N ILE A 113 -1.02 6.92 3.30
CA ILE A 113 -2.12 7.58 4.06
C ILE A 113 -1.62 8.71 4.97
N SER A 114 -0.33 8.66 5.33
CA SER A 114 0.35 9.63 6.19
C SER A 114 1.00 10.80 5.44
N ALA A 115 0.89 10.87 4.11
CA ALA A 115 1.63 11.83 3.29
C ALA A 115 1.45 13.28 3.76
N PHE A 116 0.21 13.66 4.08
CA PHE A 116 -0.16 15.03 4.44
C PHE A 116 -0.09 15.33 5.94
N TYR A 117 0.30 14.38 6.78
CA TYR A 117 0.28 14.54 8.25
C TYR A 117 1.02 15.81 8.71
N TRP A 118 2.19 16.07 8.15
CA TRP A 118 2.99 17.24 8.50
C TRP A 118 2.41 18.55 7.94
N SER A 119 1.86 18.50 6.72
CA SER A 119 1.22 19.66 6.08
C SER A 119 -0.06 20.09 6.81
N ASP A 120 -0.88 19.14 7.27
CA ASP A 120 -2.06 19.44 8.07
C ASP A 120 -1.68 19.87 9.50
N SER A 121 -0.52 19.43 9.99
CA SER A 121 -0.03 19.80 11.32
C SER A 121 0.39 21.27 11.43
N SER A 122 0.94 21.85 10.36
CA SER A 122 1.27 23.28 10.32
C SER A 122 0.02 24.16 10.25
N GLU A 123 -1.07 23.67 9.65
CA GLU A 123 -2.36 24.36 9.57
C GLU A 123 -3.14 24.30 10.90
N GLY A 124 -3.04 23.18 11.63
CA GLY A 124 -3.83 22.91 12.85
C GLY A 124 -3.38 23.62 14.14
N GLY A 125 -2.36 24.48 14.08
CA GLY A 125 -1.88 25.26 15.23
C GLY A 125 -1.40 24.37 16.39
N ALA A 126 -1.66 24.76 17.65
CA ALA A 126 -1.21 24.02 18.84
C ALA A 126 -2.07 22.78 19.19
N SER A 127 -3.30 22.69 18.67
CA SER A 127 -4.23 21.61 19.03
C SER A 127 -4.04 20.36 18.18
N LEU A 128 -3.69 19.23 18.80
CA LEU A 128 -3.55 17.94 18.11
C LEU A 128 -4.83 17.50 17.37
N SER A 129 -6.00 17.77 17.95
CA SER A 129 -7.30 17.42 17.36
C SER A 129 -7.54 18.08 16.00
N LYS A 130 -7.10 19.33 15.81
CA LYS A 130 -7.22 20.02 14.51
C LYS A 130 -6.22 19.50 13.49
N ARG A 131 -5.00 19.17 13.92
CA ARG A 131 -3.96 18.59 13.05
C ARG A 131 -4.37 17.24 12.47
N GLU A 132 -5.08 16.43 13.27
CA GLU A 132 -5.53 15.09 12.87
C GLU A 132 -6.96 15.05 12.31
N GLU A 133 -7.65 16.19 12.22
CA GLU A 133 -9.07 16.24 11.85
C GLU A 133 -9.33 15.63 10.47
N LYS A 134 -8.57 16.06 9.45
CA LYS A 134 -8.76 15.56 8.07
C LYS A 134 -8.45 14.07 7.98
N LEU A 135 -7.39 13.61 8.66
CA LEU A 135 -7.05 12.19 8.71
C LEU A 135 -8.09 11.36 9.47
N SER A 136 -8.68 11.91 10.53
CA SER A 136 -9.81 11.31 11.26
C SER A 136 -10.98 11.08 10.32
N LYS A 137 -11.38 12.12 9.58
CA LYS A 137 -12.45 12.04 8.58
C LYS A 137 -12.15 11.02 7.49
N CYS A 138 -10.93 11.01 6.94
CA CYS A 138 -10.52 10.00 5.96
C CYS A 138 -10.63 8.58 6.54
N SER A 139 -10.17 8.38 7.78
CA SER A 139 -10.25 7.09 8.46
C SER A 139 -11.71 6.65 8.65
N GLU A 140 -12.57 7.53 9.16
CA GLU A 140 -14.00 7.23 9.33
C GLU A 140 -14.68 6.83 8.02
N LEU A 141 -14.36 7.51 6.91
CA LEU A 141 -14.86 7.13 5.58
C LEU A 141 -14.31 5.78 5.13
N LEU A 142 -13.01 5.52 5.27
CA LEU A 142 -12.43 4.21 4.95
C LEU A 142 -13.11 3.09 5.75
N GLY A 143 -13.43 3.35 7.02
CA GLY A 143 -14.20 2.43 7.86
C GLY A 143 -15.60 2.15 7.34
N ARG A 144 -16.29 3.16 6.80
CA ARG A 144 -17.57 2.95 6.10
C ARG A 144 -17.39 2.11 4.84
N LEU A 145 -16.40 2.47 4.00
CA LEU A 145 -16.15 1.75 2.75
C LEU A 145 -15.86 0.25 2.97
N LEU A 146 -15.07 -0.07 3.99
CA LEU A 146 -14.77 -1.45 4.39
C LEU A 146 -16.04 -2.23 4.80
N ARG A 147 -16.96 -1.60 5.53
CA ARG A 147 -18.19 -2.24 6.00
C ARG A 147 -19.21 -2.43 4.87
N ASP A 148 -19.34 -1.43 4.00
CA ASP A 148 -20.45 -1.35 3.06
C ASP A 148 -20.13 -2.05 1.73
N TYR A 149 -18.88 -2.04 1.26
CA TYR A 149 -18.50 -2.53 -0.08
C TYR A 149 -17.63 -3.80 -0.08
N ARG A 150 -17.31 -4.37 1.09
CA ARG A 150 -16.46 -5.59 1.23
C ARG A 150 -15.15 -5.54 0.43
N ILE A 151 -14.55 -4.36 0.34
CA ILE A 151 -13.24 -4.17 -0.27
C ILE A 151 -12.11 -4.46 0.71
N THR A 152 -10.92 -4.75 0.17
CA THR A 152 -9.68 -4.81 0.95
C THR A 152 -8.90 -3.51 0.77
N ILE A 153 -8.34 -2.97 1.86
CA ILE A 153 -7.55 -1.73 1.82
C ILE A 153 -6.12 -2.03 2.29
N PHE A 154 -5.14 -1.68 1.47
CA PHE A 154 -3.73 -1.65 1.87
C PHE A 154 -3.25 -0.21 1.81
N ALA A 155 -2.70 0.28 2.92
CA ALA A 155 -2.12 1.61 2.98
C ALA A 155 -0.68 1.54 3.46
N SER A 156 0.19 2.28 2.78
CA SER A 156 1.54 2.53 3.28
C SER A 156 1.50 3.69 4.29
N CYS A 157 2.37 3.62 5.29
CA CYS A 157 2.59 4.70 6.26
C CYS A 157 4.08 5.05 6.28
N ARG A 158 4.38 6.35 6.31
CA ARG A 158 5.72 6.87 6.55
C ARG A 158 6.08 6.72 8.02
N THR A 159 7.35 6.48 8.30
CA THR A 159 7.86 6.49 9.67
C THR A 159 7.97 7.95 10.14
N ILE A 160 6.97 8.40 10.88
CA ILE A 160 6.95 9.68 11.61
C ILE A 160 7.78 9.58 12.91
N ARG A 161 9.11 9.72 12.85
CA ARG A 161 9.91 9.83 14.07
C ARG A 161 9.53 11.13 14.79
N ARG A 162 8.90 11.05 15.97
CA ARG A 162 8.71 12.21 16.85
C ARG A 162 10.03 12.44 17.60
N SER A 163 10.70 13.56 17.38
CA SER A 163 11.84 13.93 18.23
C SER A 163 11.29 14.39 19.58
N SER A 164 11.44 13.57 20.61
CA SER A 164 11.12 13.96 21.98
C SER A 164 12.23 14.86 22.52
N SER A 165 12.05 16.18 22.42
CA SER A 165 12.82 17.15 23.22
C SER A 165 12.25 17.16 24.63
N GLY A 166 12.59 16.18 25.46
CA GLY A 166 12.08 16.12 26.83
C GLY A 166 12.53 14.87 27.58
N SER A 167 13.41 15.07 28.56
CA SER A 167 13.86 14.07 29.52
C SER A 167 12.70 13.53 30.36
N SER A 168 12.30 12.28 30.15
CA SER A 168 11.78 11.39 31.20
C SER A 168 11.80 9.94 30.72
N SER A 169 12.19 9.06 31.62
CA SER A 169 12.39 7.63 31.47
C SER A 169 11.13 6.87 31.05
N CYS A 170 11.37 5.74 30.35
CA CYS A 170 10.50 4.55 30.27
C CYS A 170 9.41 4.56 29.16
N VAL A 171 9.65 3.73 28.13
CA VAL A 171 8.66 3.12 27.19
C VAL A 171 7.95 4.00 26.14
N GLU A 172 8.59 5.01 25.55
CA GLU A 172 8.00 5.75 24.40
C GLU A 172 8.64 5.43 23.02
N MET A 173 8.98 4.17 22.75
CA MET A 173 9.45 3.74 21.41
C MET A 173 8.33 3.23 20.47
N ASP A 174 7.08 3.14 20.94
CA ASP A 174 6.04 2.41 20.19
C ASP A 174 4.62 3.02 20.31
N ARG A 175 4.49 4.34 20.42
CA ARG A 175 3.16 4.99 20.34
C ARG A 175 2.62 4.86 18.92
N PRO A 176 1.36 4.40 18.75
CA PRO A 176 0.80 4.13 17.43
C PRO A 176 0.74 5.40 16.58
N TYR A 177 1.33 5.29 15.40
CA TYR A 177 1.43 6.32 14.39
C TYR A 177 0.03 6.52 13.77
N LEU A 178 -0.41 7.79 13.65
CA LEU A 178 -1.71 8.25 13.12
C LEU A 178 -2.89 8.21 14.12
N CYS A 179 -4.00 8.88 13.76
CA CYS A 179 -5.13 9.16 14.64
C CYS A 179 -5.84 7.91 15.18
N ARG A 180 -6.57 8.04 16.29
CA ARG A 180 -7.26 6.91 16.93
C ARG A 180 -8.23 6.16 16.01
N PRO A 181 -9.04 6.83 15.15
CA PRO A 181 -9.89 6.12 14.20
C PRO A 181 -9.11 5.25 13.22
N TRP A 182 -7.96 5.72 12.71
CA TRP A 182 -7.07 4.90 11.89
C TRP A 182 -6.62 3.64 12.63
N GLN A 183 -6.17 3.79 13.87
CA GLN A 183 -5.68 2.67 14.67
C GLN A 183 -6.74 1.60 14.90
N CYS A 184 -8.01 2.00 15.06
CA CYS A 184 -9.13 1.08 15.20
C CYS A 184 -9.48 0.32 13.91
N LEU A 185 -9.11 0.85 12.74
CA LEU A 185 -9.35 0.22 11.44
C LEU A 185 -8.26 -0.77 11.03
N VAL A 186 -7.04 -0.56 11.53
CA VAL A 186 -5.90 -1.41 11.18
C VAL A 186 -6.04 -2.78 11.82
N THR A 187 -6.28 -3.79 10.98
CA THR A 187 -6.38 -5.20 11.41
C THR A 187 -5.04 -5.91 11.39
N HIS A 188 -4.17 -5.56 10.44
CA HIS A 188 -2.86 -6.19 10.23
C HIS A 188 -1.80 -5.11 10.02
N ARG A 189 -0.62 -5.32 10.62
CA ARG A 189 0.52 -4.41 10.45
C ARG A 189 1.69 -5.15 9.83
N LEU A 190 2.25 -4.54 8.79
CA LEU A 190 3.45 -5.00 8.10
C LEU A 190 4.58 -4.00 8.38
N LEU A 191 5.53 -4.40 9.22
CA LEU A 191 6.72 -3.60 9.49
C LEU A 191 7.82 -4.01 8.50
N CYS A 192 8.13 -3.12 7.56
CA CYS A 192 9.21 -3.31 6.61
C CYS A 192 10.51 -2.71 7.14
N SER A 193 11.59 -3.48 7.15
CA SER A 193 12.93 -2.98 7.44
C SER A 193 13.91 -3.43 6.36
N LYS A 194 14.90 -2.58 6.06
CA LYS A 194 15.99 -2.91 5.15
C LYS A 194 17.06 -3.60 5.98
N ARG A 195 17.47 -4.80 5.57
CA ARG A 195 18.63 -5.46 6.16
C ARG A 195 19.86 -4.94 5.42
N GLU A 196 20.83 -4.43 6.16
CA GLU A 196 22.14 -4.12 5.58
C GLU A 196 22.85 -5.44 5.26
N ALA A 197 23.51 -5.50 4.11
CA ALA A 197 24.18 -6.70 3.66
C ALA A 197 25.47 -6.89 4.49
N ASP A 198 25.57 -7.97 5.26
CA ASP A 198 26.79 -8.33 6.01
C ASP A 198 27.94 -8.79 5.09
N THR A 199 27.69 -9.00 3.78
CA THR A 199 28.68 -9.45 2.81
C THR A 199 28.48 -8.84 1.42
N GLU A 200 29.59 -8.47 0.77
CA GLU A 200 29.67 -7.91 -0.60
C GLU A 200 29.08 -8.81 -1.71
N GLN A 201 28.57 -9.99 -1.37
CA GLN A 201 28.05 -10.99 -2.32
C GLN A 201 26.53 -10.88 -2.59
N MET A 202 25.78 -10.06 -1.85
CA MET A 202 24.36 -9.84 -2.11
C MET A 202 24.15 -8.69 -3.10
N ARG A 203 23.97 -9.02 -4.39
CA ARG A 203 23.73 -8.04 -5.48
C ARG A 203 22.47 -7.17 -5.30
N HIS A 204 21.54 -7.54 -4.41
CA HIS A 204 20.31 -6.79 -4.16
C HIS A 204 20.03 -6.64 -2.66
N PRO A 205 19.52 -5.48 -2.20
CA PRO A 205 19.14 -5.29 -0.81
C PRO A 205 18.00 -6.23 -0.43
N VAL A 206 18.18 -6.94 0.69
CA VAL A 206 17.14 -7.80 1.27
C VAL A 206 16.32 -7.01 2.27
N PHE A 207 15.01 -7.14 2.17
CA PHE A 207 14.04 -6.50 3.04
C PHE A 207 13.37 -7.56 3.91
N SER A 208 13.08 -7.22 5.17
CA SER A 208 12.29 -8.07 6.05
C SER A 208 10.92 -7.45 6.29
N ILE A 209 9.89 -8.28 6.31
CA ILE A 209 8.51 -7.93 6.66
C ILE A 209 8.18 -8.68 7.94
N HIS A 210 7.96 -7.92 9.01
CA HIS A 210 7.34 -8.44 10.23
C HIS A 210 5.84 -8.23 10.15
N THR A 211 5.10 -9.33 10.19
CA THR A 211 3.65 -9.31 10.32
C THR A 211 3.28 -9.37 11.79
N SER A 212 2.53 -8.38 12.27
CA SER A 212 1.84 -8.48 13.56
C SER A 212 0.33 -8.44 13.30
N SER A 213 -0.31 -9.56 13.57
CA SER A 213 -1.78 -9.64 13.63
C SER A 213 -2.21 -9.45 15.07
N SER A 214 -3.13 -8.51 15.30
CA SER A 214 -3.84 -8.44 16.57
C SER A 214 -5.00 -9.43 16.52
N SER A 215 -4.77 -10.68 16.90
CA SER A 215 -5.87 -11.61 17.16
C SER A 215 -6.53 -11.22 18.48
N TRP A 216 -7.86 -11.09 18.49
CA TRP A 216 -8.62 -10.95 19.74
C TRP A 216 -8.55 -12.22 20.60
N THR A 217 -8.13 -13.34 19.99
CA THR A 217 -8.00 -14.66 20.57
C THR A 217 -6.54 -15.03 20.81
N GLY A 218 -5.87 -14.34 21.74
CA GLY A 218 -4.73 -14.84 22.54
C GLY A 218 -3.41 -15.27 21.87
N THR A 219 -3.36 -15.59 20.58
CA THR A 219 -2.14 -16.06 19.90
C THR A 219 -1.62 -14.97 18.98
N ARG A 220 -0.61 -14.22 19.46
CA ARG A 220 0.18 -13.32 18.62
C ARG A 220 1.05 -14.17 17.68
N GLY A 221 0.53 -14.50 16.50
CA GLY A 221 1.35 -15.02 15.41
C GLY A 221 2.22 -13.89 14.87
N SER A 222 3.52 -13.91 15.18
CA SER A 222 4.51 -13.06 14.50
C SER A 222 5.19 -13.90 13.43
N ARG A 223 4.96 -13.56 12.15
CA ARG A 223 5.69 -14.17 11.04
C ARG A 223 6.62 -13.15 10.41
N THR A 224 7.87 -13.55 10.23
CA THR A 224 8.87 -12.78 9.51
C THR A 224 9.10 -13.42 8.15
N SER A 225 9.01 -12.61 7.10
CA SER A 225 9.32 -13.03 5.74
C SER A 225 10.37 -12.11 5.16
N PHE A 226 11.16 -12.62 4.23
CA PHE A 226 12.21 -11.86 3.56
C PHE A 226 11.88 -11.73 2.09
N PHE A 227 12.24 -10.61 1.50
CA PHE A 227 12.07 -10.38 0.07
C PHE A 227 13.20 -9.53 -0.49
N LYS A 228 13.42 -9.65 -1.79
CA LYS A 228 14.32 -8.79 -2.57
C LYS A 228 13.51 -8.08 -3.65
N VAL A 229 13.96 -6.89 -4.03
CA VAL A 229 13.41 -6.15 -5.16
C VAL A 229 14.30 -6.43 -6.36
N THR A 230 13.70 -6.94 -7.43
CA THR A 230 14.34 -7.28 -8.71
C THR A 230 13.68 -6.49 -9.84
N ASP A 231 14.14 -6.65 -11.08
CA ASP A 231 13.50 -6.00 -12.23
C ASP A 231 12.09 -6.52 -12.52
N GLY A 232 11.82 -7.80 -12.20
CA GLY A 232 10.48 -8.41 -12.23
C GLY A 232 9.61 -8.10 -10.99
N GLY A 233 10.05 -7.15 -10.16
CA GLY A 233 9.38 -6.73 -8.93
C GLY A 233 9.84 -7.51 -7.69
N VAL A 234 8.93 -7.66 -6.72
CA VAL A 234 9.23 -8.32 -5.44
C VAL A 234 9.28 -9.85 -5.58
N GLU A 235 10.37 -10.44 -5.11
CA GLU A 235 10.56 -11.89 -4.96
C GLU A 235 10.77 -12.24 -3.47
N PHE A 236 9.93 -13.12 -2.94
CA PHE A 236 10.05 -13.62 -1.57
C PHE A 236 11.10 -14.74 -1.49
N LEU A 237 11.86 -14.76 -0.39
CA LEU A 237 12.89 -15.76 -0.07
C LEU A 237 12.35 -16.88 0.81
#